data_AF-A0A8B8JPF4-F1
#
_entry.id   AF-A0A8B8JPF4-F1
#
_cell.length_a   1.000
_cell.length_b   1.000
_cell.length_c   1.000
_cell.angle_alpha   90.00
_cell.angle_beta   90.00
_cell.angle_gamma   90.00
#
_symmetry.space_group_name_H-M   'P 1'
#
loop_
_entity.id
_entity.type
_entity.pdbx_description
1 polymer ?
#
loop_
_entity_poly.entity_id
_entity_poly.type
_entity_poly.pdbx_seq_one_letter_code
_entity_poly.pdbx_strand_id
1 'polypeptide(L)'
;MEKSGMAASAAMDQFDKSMKKQIEAIARVLHLVKSYKEDCISCKIDEGLYLGSVGAATNKFALKKFNITHILTVAGKLPPAHPGDFVYKVIDVADREDVNLKQYFNECFDFIDEARRHGGGVLVHCFAGRSRSSAICREQTTSGISQSRFH
;
A
#
# COMPACT_ATOMS: atom_id res chain seq x y z
N MET A 1 -56.62 -0.68 25.45
CA MET A 1 -56.37 -1.45 24.21
C MET A 1 -54.97 -1.12 23.66
N GLU A 2 -53.90 -1.22 24.46
CA GLU A 2 -52.56 -0.71 24.07
C GLU A 2 -51.46 -1.79 23.95
N LYS A 3 -51.73 -3.05 24.32
CA LYS A 3 -50.69 -4.10 24.33
C LYS A 3 -50.34 -4.69 22.96
N SER A 4 -51.07 -4.36 21.89
CA SER A 4 -50.82 -4.90 20.54
C SER A 4 -49.85 -4.07 19.69
N GLY A 5 -49.67 -2.78 19.98
CA GLY A 5 -48.81 -1.89 19.18
C GLY A 5 -47.31 -2.02 19.43
N MET A 6 -46.90 -2.28 20.69
CA MET A 6 -45.48 -2.33 21.07
C MET A 6 -44.76 -3.61 20.59
N ALA A 7 -45.47 -4.73 20.45
CA ALA A 7 -44.88 -5.98 19.99
C ALA A 7 -44.55 -5.95 18.47
N ALA A 8 -45.38 -5.28 17.67
CA ALA A 8 -45.16 -5.14 16.23
C ALA A 8 -43.98 -4.20 15.90
N SER A 9 -43.84 -3.09 16.65
CA SER A 9 -42.69 -2.18 16.54
C SER A 9 -41.37 -2.86 16.91
N ALA A 10 -41.34 -3.64 18.00
CA ALA A 10 -40.14 -4.36 18.41
C ALA A 10 -39.72 -5.44 17.39
N ALA A 11 -40.69 -6.11 16.76
CA ALA A 11 -40.42 -7.09 15.70
C ALA A 11 -39.88 -6.44 14.41
N MET A 12 -40.41 -5.27 14.02
CA MET A 12 -39.90 -4.48 12.90
C MET A 12 -38.48 -3.94 13.18
N ASP A 13 -38.22 -3.45 14.39
CA ASP A 13 -36.88 -2.98 14.80
C ASP A 13 -35.86 -4.13 14.84
N GLN A 14 -36.29 -5.33 15.24
CA GLN A 14 -35.44 -6.52 15.26
C GLN A 14 -35.14 -7.03 13.84
N PHE A 15 -36.09 -6.90 12.93
CA PHE A 15 -35.90 -7.17 11.50
C PHE A 15 -34.93 -6.17 10.86
N ASP A 16 -35.07 -4.88 11.17
CA ASP A 16 -34.22 -3.81 10.64
C ASP A 16 -32.77 -3.89 11.18
N LYS A 17 -32.60 -4.27 12.46
CA LYS A 17 -31.28 -4.60 13.03
C LYS A 17 -30.62 -5.80 12.34
N SER A 18 -31.39 -6.84 12.03
CA SER A 18 -30.87 -8.03 11.36
C SER A 18 -30.38 -7.71 9.95
N MET A 19 -31.18 -6.94 9.18
CA MET A 19 -30.79 -6.48 7.84
C MET A 19 -29.56 -5.57 7.89
N LYS A 20 -29.46 -4.63 8.84
CA LYS A 20 -28.27 -3.78 9.02
C LYS A 20 -27.02 -4.61 9.27
N LYS A 21 -27.10 -5.64 10.11
CA LYS A 21 -25.97 -6.54 10.39
C LYS A 21 -25.53 -7.35 9.17
N GLN A 22 -26.48 -7.79 8.35
CA GLN A 22 -26.20 -8.45 7.07
C GLN A 22 -25.58 -7.49 6.04
N ILE A 23 -26.12 -6.27 5.91
CA ILE A 23 -25.57 -5.22 5.04
C ILE A 23 -24.15 -4.86 5.45
N GLU A 24 -23.86 -4.72 6.74
CA GLU A 24 -22.50 -4.48 7.22
C GLU A 24 -21.54 -5.64 6.92
N ALA A 25 -22.00 -6.89 7.08
CA ALA A 25 -21.17 -8.05 6.75
C ALA A 25 -20.86 -8.10 5.25
N ILE A 26 -21.85 -7.84 4.40
CA ILE A 26 -21.68 -7.75 2.94
C ILE A 26 -20.77 -6.57 2.59
N ALA A 27 -20.93 -5.41 3.23
CA ALA A 27 -20.08 -4.24 3.00
C ALA A 27 -18.61 -4.52 3.37
N ARG A 28 -18.35 -5.27 4.45
CA ARG A 28 -17.00 -5.72 4.82
C ARG A 28 -16.41 -6.67 3.78
N VAL A 29 -17.18 -7.63 3.27
CA VAL A 29 -16.75 -8.52 2.20
C VAL A 29 -16.51 -7.75 0.90
N LEU A 30 -17.40 -6.82 0.55
CA LEU A 30 -17.27 -5.98 -0.64
C LEU A 30 -16.03 -5.08 -0.55
N HIS A 31 -15.75 -4.53 0.64
CA HIS A 31 -14.55 -3.76 0.93
C HIS A 31 -13.29 -4.62 0.77
N LEU A 32 -13.32 -5.87 1.25
CA LEU A 32 -12.22 -6.81 1.09
C LEU A 32 -11.98 -7.20 -0.38
N VAL A 33 -13.04 -7.46 -1.14
CA VAL A 33 -12.94 -7.78 -2.57
C VAL A 33 -12.43 -6.57 -3.36
N LYS A 34 -12.83 -5.36 -2.97
CA LYS A 34 -12.34 -4.11 -3.56
C LYS A 34 -10.86 -3.89 -3.24
N SER A 35 -10.43 -4.09 -2.00
CA SER A 35 -9.02 -4.00 -1.64
C SER A 35 -8.19 -5.02 -2.44
N TYR A 36 -8.70 -6.23 -2.63
CA TYR A 36 -8.02 -7.26 -3.42
C TYR A 36 -7.81 -6.88 -4.90
N LYS A 37 -8.76 -6.13 -5.49
CA LYS A 37 -8.63 -5.61 -6.86
C LYS A 37 -7.69 -4.42 -6.96
N GLU A 38 -7.68 -3.56 -5.94
CA GLU A 38 -6.84 -2.36 -5.90
C GLU A 38 -5.40 -2.65 -5.48
N ASP A 39 -5.15 -3.80 -4.84
CA ASP A 39 -3.81 -4.24 -4.41
C ASP A 39 -2.82 -4.38 -5.57
N CYS A 40 -3.28 -4.66 -6.78
CA CYS A 40 -2.41 -4.92 -7.94
C CYS A 40 -1.93 -3.66 -8.68
N ILE A 41 -2.31 -2.46 -8.21
CA ILE A 41 -2.07 -1.19 -8.88
C ILE A 41 -1.08 -0.36 -8.04
N SER A 42 0.03 0.04 -8.66
CA SER A 42 0.97 1.01 -8.08
C SER A 42 0.52 2.45 -8.34
N CYS A 43 0.63 3.31 -7.32
CA CYS A 43 0.41 4.76 -7.42
C CYS A 43 1.72 5.45 -7.80
N LYS A 44 1.73 6.26 -8.87
CA LYS A 44 2.88 7.10 -9.22
C LYS A 44 2.94 8.29 -8.26
N ILE A 45 4.05 8.42 -7.52
CA ILE A 45 4.28 9.52 -6.60
C ILE A 45 5.07 10.63 -7.30
N ASP A 46 6.07 10.24 -8.08
CA ASP A 46 6.97 11.13 -8.80
C ASP A 46 7.56 10.40 -10.02
N GLU A 47 8.33 11.08 -10.86
CA GLU A 47 9.01 10.46 -11.99
C GLU A 47 9.93 9.32 -11.53
N GLY A 48 9.74 8.13 -12.09
CA GLY A 48 10.47 6.93 -11.68
C GLY A 48 10.21 6.46 -10.24
N LEU A 49 9.21 7.00 -9.51
CA LEU A 49 8.90 6.59 -8.13
C LEU A 49 7.43 6.19 -7.98
N TYR A 50 7.22 4.94 -7.55
CA TYR A 50 5.92 4.33 -7.42
C TYR A 50 5.73 3.75 -6.01
N LEU A 51 4.51 3.87 -5.49
CA LEU A 51 4.07 3.32 -4.21
C LEU A 51 3.08 2.17 -4.46
N GLY A 52 3.23 1.04 -3.80
CA GLY A 52 2.28 -0.07 -3.94
C GLY A 52 2.20 -0.99 -2.73
N SER A 53 1.39 -2.04 -2.87
CA SER A 53 1.29 -3.16 -1.92
C SER A 53 2.03 -4.39 -2.47
N VAL A 54 1.98 -5.51 -1.74
CA VAL A 54 2.51 -6.79 -2.22
C VAL A 54 1.85 -7.20 -3.55
N GLY A 55 0.55 -6.90 -3.74
CA GLY A 55 -0.14 -7.18 -5.00
C GLY A 55 0.45 -6.42 -6.19
N ALA A 56 0.90 -5.18 -5.98
CA ALA A 56 1.54 -4.38 -7.02
C ALA A 56 2.92 -4.95 -7.36
N ALA A 57 3.66 -5.44 -6.36
CA ALA A 57 4.95 -6.09 -6.55
C ALA A 57 4.84 -7.46 -7.25
N THR A 58 3.69 -8.15 -7.16
CA THR A 58 3.45 -9.41 -7.88
C THR A 58 2.96 -9.20 -9.32
N ASN A 59 2.51 -7.99 -9.68
CA ASN A 59 2.01 -7.71 -11.03
C ASN A 59 3.15 -7.38 -12.02
N LYS A 60 3.84 -8.42 -12.51
CA LYS A 60 4.96 -8.29 -13.47
C LYS A 60 4.64 -7.47 -14.71
N PHE A 61 3.43 -7.61 -15.27
CA PHE A 61 3.03 -6.88 -16.47
C PHE A 61 2.95 -5.37 -16.20
N ALA A 62 2.32 -4.97 -15.10
CA ALA A 62 2.26 -3.56 -14.71
C ALA A 62 3.66 -3.00 -14.41
N LEU A 63 4.50 -3.76 -13.69
CA LEU A 63 5.88 -3.37 -13.39
C LEU A 63 6.67 -3.04 -14.66
N LYS A 64 6.69 -3.95 -15.65
CA LYS A 64 7.38 -3.71 -16.92
C LYS A 64 6.75 -2.57 -17.73
N LYS A 65 5.41 -2.46 -17.73
CA LYS A 65 4.70 -1.37 -18.42
C LYS A 65 5.07 0.01 -17.88
N PHE A 66 5.31 0.13 -16.57
CA PHE A 66 5.75 1.38 -15.93
C PHE A 66 7.27 1.56 -15.93
N ASN A 67 8.01 0.73 -16.66
CA ASN A 67 9.47 0.75 -16.72
C ASN A 67 10.12 0.62 -15.32
N ILE A 68 9.47 -0.12 -14.41
CA ILE A 68 10.02 -0.39 -13.09
C ILE A 68 11.12 -1.43 -13.24
N THR A 69 12.30 -1.12 -12.72
CA THR A 69 13.48 -1.99 -12.75
C THR A 69 13.90 -2.42 -11.35
N HIS A 70 13.55 -1.62 -10.34
CA HIS A 70 13.91 -1.83 -8.94
C HIS A 70 12.68 -1.96 -8.06
N ILE A 71 12.74 -2.83 -7.05
CA ILE A 71 11.66 -3.05 -6.08
C ILE A 71 12.24 -2.95 -4.67
N LEU A 72 11.78 -1.96 -3.93
CA LEU A 72 12.13 -1.71 -2.53
C LEU A 72 11.01 -2.23 -1.64
N THR A 73 11.29 -3.30 -0.90
CA THR A 73 10.37 -3.91 0.04
C THR A 73 10.68 -3.43 1.45
N VAL A 74 9.79 -2.61 2.01
CA VAL A 74 9.89 -2.06 3.37
C VAL A 74 8.96 -2.84 4.31
N ALA A 75 9.13 -4.16 4.28
CA ALA A 75 8.39 -5.12 5.07
C ALA A 75 9.27 -6.35 5.27
N GLY A 76 9.42 -6.77 6.54
CA GLY A 76 10.35 -7.85 6.92
C GLY A 76 10.26 -9.10 6.05
N LYS A 77 11.43 -9.71 5.78
CA LYS A 77 11.71 -10.94 5.00
C LYS A 77 10.66 -11.42 3.98
N LEU A 78 10.04 -10.51 3.24
CA LEU A 78 9.16 -10.88 2.15
C LEU A 78 10.02 -11.37 0.97
N PRO A 79 9.74 -12.56 0.41
CA PRO A 79 10.49 -13.05 -0.73
C PRO A 79 10.20 -12.22 -1.99
N PRO A 80 11.20 -12.00 -2.86
CA PRO A 80 10.99 -11.39 -4.17
C PRO A 80 9.94 -12.13 -4.99
N ALA A 81 8.99 -11.40 -5.56
CA ALA A 81 7.92 -12.00 -6.37
C ALA A 81 8.40 -12.52 -7.73
N HIS A 82 9.42 -11.87 -8.33
CA HIS A 82 9.95 -12.17 -9.66
C HIS A 82 11.48 -12.16 -9.63
N PRO A 83 12.12 -13.13 -8.97
CA PRO A 83 13.58 -13.18 -8.88
C PRO A 83 14.20 -13.26 -10.29
N GLY A 84 15.13 -12.35 -10.58
CA GLY A 84 15.84 -12.28 -11.87
C GLY A 84 15.28 -11.30 -12.91
N ASP A 85 14.05 -10.78 -12.74
CA ASP A 85 13.50 -9.75 -13.62
C ASP A 85 13.72 -8.32 -13.12
N PHE A 86 13.89 -8.15 -11.80
CA PHE A 86 14.04 -6.85 -11.14
C PHE A 86 15.15 -6.91 -10.10
N VAL A 87 15.70 -5.76 -9.77
CA VAL A 87 16.63 -5.61 -8.64
C VAL A 87 15.82 -5.40 -7.37
N TYR A 88 16.09 -6.21 -6.34
CA TYR A 88 15.35 -6.16 -5.09
C TYR A 88 16.21 -5.62 -3.97
N LYS A 89 15.58 -4.81 -3.12
CA LYS A 89 16.12 -4.43 -1.82
C LYS A 89 15.07 -4.63 -0.75
N VAL A 90 15.42 -5.38 0.30
CA VAL A 90 14.50 -5.69 1.40
C VAL A 90 15.02 -5.05 2.67
N ILE A 91 14.23 -4.14 3.22
CA ILE A 91 14.50 -3.49 4.50
C ILE A 91 13.73 -4.26 5.57
N ASP A 92 14.47 -4.95 6.45
CA ASP A 92 13.89 -5.80 7.48
C ASP A 92 13.34 -4.97 8.64
N VAL A 93 12.16 -4.39 8.44
CA VAL A 93 11.46 -3.55 9.41
C VAL A 93 10.11 -4.16 9.73
N ALA A 94 9.90 -4.47 11.02
CA ALA A 94 8.62 -4.88 11.56
C ALA A 94 7.61 -3.72 11.50
N ASP A 95 6.32 -4.04 11.36
CA ASP A 95 5.24 -3.04 11.37
C ASP A 95 4.89 -2.63 12.80
N ARG A 96 5.84 -2.01 13.48
CA ARG A 96 5.65 -1.55 14.86
C ARG A 96 6.04 -0.08 14.96
N GLU A 97 5.27 0.66 15.74
CA GLU A 97 5.46 2.11 15.94
C GLU A 97 6.76 2.44 16.69
N ASP A 98 7.38 1.47 17.35
CA ASP A 98 8.66 1.60 18.05
C ASP A 98 9.89 1.51 17.12
N VAL A 99 9.70 1.17 15.83
CA VAL A 99 10.82 1.05 14.90
C VAL A 99 11.17 2.40 14.29
N ASN A 100 12.41 2.85 14.52
CA ASN A 100 12.94 4.05 13.89
C ASN A 100 13.20 3.80 12.39
N LEU A 101 12.24 4.16 11.54
CA LEU A 101 12.37 4.10 10.07
C LEU A 101 13.43 5.06 9.52
N LYS A 102 13.73 6.15 10.23
CA LYS A 102 14.63 7.21 9.73
C LYS A 102 16.05 6.72 9.45
N GLN A 103 16.51 5.71 10.19
CA GLN A 103 17.84 5.14 9.98
C GLN A 103 18.00 4.45 8.62
N TYR A 104 16.89 4.05 7.98
CA TYR A 104 16.90 3.38 6.68
C TYR A 104 16.66 4.34 5.52
N PHE A 105 16.36 5.61 5.79
CA PHE A 105 15.99 6.59 4.75
C PHE A 105 17.11 6.75 3.73
N ASN A 106 18.34 7.04 4.19
CA ASN A 106 19.49 7.20 3.28
C ASN A 106 19.66 5.97 2.39
N GLU A 107 19.65 4.78 2.98
CA GLU A 107 19.80 3.52 2.24
C GLU A 107 18.68 3.29 1.21
N CYS A 108 17.45 3.69 1.54
CA CYS A 108 16.30 3.62 0.63
C CYS A 108 16.41 4.65 -0.50
N PHE A 109 16.84 5.86 -0.19
CA PHE A 109 16.97 6.96 -1.14
C PHE A 109 18.07 6.68 -2.16
N ASP A 110 19.22 6.18 -1.70
CA ASP A 110 20.31 5.75 -2.58
C ASP A 110 19.84 4.70 -3.60
N PHE A 111 19.01 3.76 -3.16
CA PHE A 111 18.42 2.73 -4.04
C PHE A 111 17.39 3.29 -5.01
N ILE A 112 16.56 4.24 -4.57
CA ILE A 112 15.60 4.94 -5.44
C ILE A 112 16.33 5.74 -6.52
N ASP A 113 17.39 6.45 -6.13
CA ASP A 113 18.15 7.31 -7.03
C ASP A 113 19.03 6.49 -7.98
N GLU A 114 19.56 5.33 -7.55
CA GLU A 114 20.21 4.37 -8.45
C GLU A 114 19.27 3.90 -9.56
N ALA A 115 18.04 3.50 -9.23
CA ALA A 115 17.06 3.07 -10.22
C ALA A 115 16.77 4.17 -11.26
N ARG A 116 16.60 5.41 -10.77
CA ARG A 116 16.34 6.60 -11.60
C ARG A 116 17.53 6.94 -12.49
N ARG A 117 18.76 6.90 -11.97
CA ARG A 117 19.99 7.15 -12.75
C ARG A 117 20.18 6.15 -13.89
N HIS A 118 19.73 4.91 -13.72
CA HIS A 118 19.74 3.90 -14.78
C HIS A 118 18.56 4.03 -15.76
N GLY A 119 17.76 5.10 -15.68
CA GLY A 119 16.61 5.34 -16.56
C GLY A 119 15.40 4.45 -16.26
N GLY A 120 15.38 3.80 -15.09
CA GLY A 120 14.28 2.96 -14.64
C GLY A 120 13.45 3.61 -13.54
N GLY A 121 12.37 2.92 -13.17
CA GLY A 121 11.55 3.26 -12.01
C GLY A 121 11.79 2.32 -10.84
N VAL A 122 11.43 2.79 -9.65
CA VAL A 122 11.39 2.00 -8.42
C VAL A 122 9.97 1.88 -7.88
N LEU A 123 9.58 0.66 -7.51
CA LEU A 123 8.39 0.41 -6.71
C LEU A 123 8.79 0.28 -5.24
N VAL A 124 8.29 1.19 -4.40
CA VAL A 124 8.38 1.09 -2.94
C VAL A 124 7.09 0.48 -2.42
N HIS A 125 7.18 -0.65 -1.73
CA HIS A 125 6.01 -1.30 -1.14
C HIS A 125 6.27 -1.84 0.26
N CYS A 126 5.20 -1.94 1.05
CA CYS A 126 5.17 -2.73 2.28
C CYS A 126 4.14 -3.86 2.09
N PHE A 127 3.42 -4.30 3.13
CA PHE A 127 2.33 -5.26 2.96
C PHE A 127 1.15 -4.65 2.19
N ALA A 128 0.56 -3.57 2.72
CA ALA A 128 -0.63 -2.92 2.18
C ALA A 128 -0.36 -1.62 1.41
N GLY A 129 0.89 -1.13 1.38
CA GLY A 129 1.25 0.11 0.71
C GLY A 129 0.83 1.41 1.42
N ARG A 130 0.44 1.36 2.70
CA ARG A 130 -0.19 2.50 3.40
C ARG A 130 0.67 3.18 4.47
N SER A 131 1.50 2.42 5.19
CA SER A 131 2.23 2.93 6.36
C SER A 131 3.71 3.20 6.04
N ARG A 132 4.55 2.16 6.08
CA ARG A 132 6.01 2.29 5.92
C ARG A 132 6.45 2.80 4.55
N SER A 133 5.91 2.21 3.49
CA SER A 133 6.25 2.61 2.12
C SER A 133 5.80 4.03 1.79
N SER A 134 4.68 4.50 2.37
CA SER A 134 4.22 5.87 2.18
C SER A 134 5.12 6.88 2.90
N ALA A 135 5.62 6.55 4.09
CA ALA A 135 6.57 7.39 4.82
C ALA A 135 7.88 7.59 4.03
N ILE A 136 8.43 6.50 3.45
CA ILE A 136 9.64 6.57 2.60
C ILE A 136 9.41 7.45 1.37
N CYS A 137 8.31 7.24 0.65
CA CYS A 137 8.00 8.06 -0.53
C CYS A 137 7.81 9.54 -0.18
N ARG A 138 7.11 9.85 0.93
CA ARG A 138 6.90 11.23 1.36
C ARG A 138 8.21 11.92 1.68
N GLU A 139 9.08 11.28 2.45
CA GLU A 139 10.37 11.84 2.82
C GLU A 139 11.30 12.02 1.60
N GLN A 140 11.29 11.08 0.65
CA GLN A 140 12.06 11.20 -0.60
C GLN A 140 11.61 12.41 -1.42
N THR A 141 10.30 12.65 -1.53
CA THR A 141 9.78 13.83 -2.25
C THR A 141 10.15 15.12 -1.53
N THR A 142 10.06 15.17 -0.19
CA THR A 142 10.48 16.35 0.59
C THR A 142 11.97 16.64 0.44
N SER A 143 12.81 15.61 0.46
CA SER A 143 14.26 15.71 0.28
C SER A 143 14.64 16.12 -1.16
N GLY A 144 13.96 15.56 -2.17
CA GLY A 144 14.16 15.90 -3.58
C GLY A 144 13.75 17.34 -3.93
N ILE A 145 12.68 17.87 -3.32
CA ILE A 145 12.26 19.27 -3.47
C ILE A 145 13.30 20.24 -2.89
N SER A 146 14.09 19.80 -1.91
CA SER A 146 15.20 20.62 -1.37
C SER A 146 16.39 20.70 -2.34
N GLN A 147 16.57 19.72 -3.23
CA GLN A 147 17.68 19.68 -4.19
C GLN A 147 17.31 20.37 -5.52
N SER A 148 16.04 20.31 -5.95
CA SER A 148 15.58 20.94 -7.20
C SER A 148 15.37 22.45 -7.11
N ARG A 149 15.42 23.04 -5.91
CA ARG A 149 15.31 24.50 -5.70
C ARG A 149 16.65 25.24 -5.81
N PHE A 150 17.74 24.55 -6.11
CA PHE A 150 19.10 25.11 -6.24
C PHE A 150 19.75 24.86 -7.62
N HIS A 151 18.97 24.56 -8.66
CA HIS A 151 19.44 24.58 -10.04
C HIS A 151 18.62 25.58 -10.87
#